data_AF-A0A8B9XLW3-F1
#
_entry.id   AF-A0A8B9XLW3-F1
#
_cell.length_a   1.000
_cell.length_b   1.000
_cell.length_c   1.000
_cell.angle_alpha   90.00
_cell.angle_beta   90.00
_cell.angle_gamma   90.00
#
_symmetry.space_group_name_H-M   'P 1'
#
loop_
_entity.id
_entity.type
_entity.pdbx_description
1 polymer ?
#
loop_
_entity_poly.entity_id
_entity_poly.type
_entity_poly.pdbx_seq_one_letter_code
_entity_poly.pdbx_strand_id
1 'polypeptide(L)'
;MTDLEPDILEYEVKWALESITTNKANGGDGIPVELFQILKDDAVKVLHSICQQIWKTQQWPQDGKRSVFILIPKKDNAKECSNYRTIALISHTSKLMLKILQARLQQYVNHELPDVQAGFRKGRGTRDQIANIRWIMEKAREFQKNIYFCFIDYAKTFDCVDHNKLWKILKGMGIPDHLICLLRNLYAGQEATVRTGHGTTDWFQIGKGVCQGCILSPCLFNLYAEYTMRNTGLEETQTGIKIARRNINNLRYADDTTLIAESEEELRSLLMKVKEESEKVGLKLNIKKNKIVASGPITSWEIDGETAETVSDFIFLGSRITTDGDCSHEIKRRLLLGRKVMTNLDSIFKSRDITLPTKVRLVKAMVFPVVMYGCESWTVKKAERRRIDSFELWCRRRLLRVP
;
A
#
# COMPACT_ATOMS: atom_id res chain seq x y z
N MET A 1 -19.27 33.28 -4.46
CA MET A 1 -20.14 32.16 -4.85
C MET A 1 -19.53 30.91 -4.26
N THR A 2 -20.16 30.31 -3.26
CA THR A 2 -19.70 29.03 -2.72
C THR A 2 -20.04 27.95 -3.74
N ASP A 3 -19.03 27.42 -4.43
CA ASP A 3 -19.13 26.21 -5.25
C ASP A 3 -19.55 25.04 -4.36
N LEU A 4 -20.86 24.88 -4.17
CA LEU A 4 -21.42 23.71 -3.53
C LEU A 4 -21.30 22.57 -4.53
N GLU A 5 -20.51 21.56 -4.18
CA GLU A 5 -20.46 20.29 -4.88
C GLU A 5 -21.90 19.78 -5.11
N PRO A 6 -22.22 19.24 -6.30
CA PRO A 6 -23.58 18.84 -6.64
C PRO A 6 -24.11 17.78 -5.66
N ASP A 7 -25.43 17.74 -5.47
CA ASP A 7 -26.09 16.69 -4.67
C ASP A 7 -25.67 15.28 -5.13
N ILE A 8 -25.74 14.30 -4.23
CA ILE A 8 -25.48 12.90 -4.57
C ILE A 8 -26.59 12.40 -5.49
N LEU A 9 -26.21 11.82 -6.61
CA LEU A 9 -27.14 11.28 -7.60
C LEU A 9 -27.39 9.79 -7.34
N GLU A 10 -28.59 9.32 -7.66
CA GLU A 10 -28.99 7.92 -7.45
C GLU A 10 -28.07 6.94 -8.20
N TYR A 11 -27.59 7.33 -9.39
CA TYR A 11 -26.65 6.51 -10.14
C TYR A 11 -25.29 6.38 -9.44
N GLU A 12 -24.84 7.38 -8.67
CA GLU A 12 -23.58 7.28 -7.89
C GLU A 12 -23.71 6.22 -6.79
N VAL A 13 -24.89 6.16 -6.16
CA VAL A 13 -25.22 5.15 -5.14
C VAL A 13 -25.27 3.76 -5.76
N LYS A 14 -25.96 3.62 -6.91
CA LYS A 14 -26.01 2.36 -7.65
C LYS A 14 -24.62 1.88 -8.07
N TRP A 15 -23.83 2.77 -8.68
CA TRP A 15 -22.45 2.49 -9.07
C TRP A 15 -21.59 2.08 -7.86
N ALA A 16 -21.71 2.79 -6.73
CA ALA A 16 -20.96 2.48 -5.53
C ALA A 16 -21.34 1.10 -4.96
N LEU A 17 -22.64 0.77 -4.94
CA LEU A 17 -23.14 -0.53 -4.48
C LEU A 17 -22.64 -1.69 -5.34
N GLU A 18 -22.63 -1.52 -6.67
CA GLU A 18 -22.12 -2.52 -7.62
C GLU A 18 -20.59 -2.65 -7.56
N SER A 19 -19.90 -1.57 -7.17
CA SER A 19 -18.43 -1.55 -7.07
C SER A 19 -17.89 -2.17 -5.78
N ILE A 20 -18.72 -2.33 -4.74
CA ILE A 20 -18.29 -2.96 -3.49
C ILE A 20 -18.24 -4.48 -3.68
N THR A 21 -17.09 -5.05 -3.37
CA THR A 21 -16.86 -6.50 -3.46
C THR A 21 -17.72 -7.28 -2.48
N THR A 22 -18.28 -8.40 -2.93
CA THR A 22 -19.00 -9.38 -2.11
C THR A 22 -18.07 -10.28 -1.30
N ASN A 23 -18.65 -11.08 -0.40
CA ASN A 23 -17.99 -12.00 0.53
C ASN A 23 -16.99 -11.29 1.44
N LYS A 24 -17.37 -10.10 1.93
CA LYS A 24 -16.57 -9.31 2.89
C LYS A 24 -17.20 -9.36 4.27
N ALA A 25 -16.35 -9.23 5.29
CA ALA A 25 -16.80 -9.18 6.67
C ALA A 25 -17.66 -7.93 6.95
N ASN A 26 -18.70 -8.13 7.75
CA ASN A 26 -19.67 -7.09 8.13
C ASN A 26 -19.09 -6.14 9.18
N GLY A 27 -19.68 -4.95 9.28
CA GLY A 27 -19.39 -4.01 10.36
C GLY A 27 -20.03 -4.45 11.68
N GLY A 28 -20.08 -3.53 12.64
CA GLY A 28 -20.75 -3.75 13.92
C GLY A 28 -22.27 -3.94 13.80
N ASP A 29 -22.87 -3.50 12.69
CA ASP A 29 -24.29 -3.62 12.37
C ASP A 29 -24.72 -5.03 11.94
N GLY A 30 -23.77 -5.89 11.57
CA GLY A 30 -24.04 -7.25 11.12
C GLY A 30 -24.67 -7.33 9.72
N ILE A 31 -24.82 -6.22 8.99
CA ILE A 31 -25.51 -6.19 7.69
C ILE A 31 -24.51 -6.46 6.56
N PRO A 32 -24.70 -7.53 5.77
CA PRO A 32 -23.86 -7.84 4.60
C PRO A 32 -24.23 -6.98 3.39
N VAL A 33 -23.27 -6.73 2.48
CA VAL A 33 -23.52 -5.94 1.27
C VAL A 33 -24.48 -6.64 0.30
N GLU A 34 -24.47 -7.97 0.32
CA GLU A 34 -25.30 -8.83 -0.51
C GLU A 34 -26.79 -8.57 -0.27
N LEU A 35 -27.18 -8.19 0.96
CA LEU A 35 -28.57 -7.84 1.26
C LEU A 35 -29.03 -6.66 0.41
N PHE A 36 -28.21 -5.61 0.32
CA PHE A 36 -28.52 -4.44 -0.50
C PHE A 36 -28.53 -4.80 -1.99
N GLN A 37 -27.63 -5.66 -2.44
CA GLN A 37 -27.57 -6.11 -3.84
C GLN A 37 -28.79 -6.97 -4.23
N ILE A 38 -29.35 -7.74 -3.30
CA ILE A 38 -30.59 -8.51 -3.51
C ILE A 38 -31.81 -7.59 -3.62
N LEU A 39 -31.87 -6.55 -2.79
CA LEU A 39 -32.97 -5.57 -2.75
C LEU A 39 -32.95 -4.58 -3.94
N LYS A 40 -31.84 -4.49 -4.68
CA LYS A 40 -31.70 -3.70 -5.92
C LYS A 40 -32.20 -2.25 -5.75
N ASP A 41 -33.14 -1.80 -6.58
CA ASP A 41 -33.58 -0.41 -6.66
C ASP A 41 -34.21 0.09 -5.35
N ASP A 42 -34.85 -0.79 -4.57
CA ASP A 42 -35.41 -0.39 -3.27
C ASP A 42 -34.30 -0.07 -2.26
N ALA A 43 -33.21 -0.85 -2.25
CA ALA A 43 -32.03 -0.52 -1.46
C ALA A 43 -31.38 0.77 -1.95
N VAL A 44 -31.28 0.98 -3.26
CA VAL A 44 -30.69 2.21 -3.84
C VAL A 44 -31.46 3.44 -3.38
N LYS A 45 -32.80 3.44 -3.41
CA LYS A 45 -33.61 4.57 -2.92
C LYS A 45 -33.35 4.89 -1.45
N VAL A 46 -33.32 3.87 -0.58
CA VAL A 46 -33.07 4.05 0.85
C VAL A 46 -31.65 4.55 1.10
N LEU A 47 -30.65 3.93 0.46
CA LEU A 47 -29.25 4.31 0.59
C LEU A 47 -28.99 5.72 0.05
N HIS A 48 -29.66 6.10 -1.05
CA HIS A 48 -29.60 7.45 -1.62
C HIS A 48 -30.17 8.48 -0.65
N SER A 49 -31.33 8.21 -0.05
CA SER A 49 -31.90 9.09 0.99
C SER A 49 -30.94 9.29 2.17
N ILE A 50 -30.32 8.21 2.67
CA ILE A 50 -29.32 8.27 3.75
C ILE A 50 -28.10 9.09 3.31
N CYS A 51 -27.54 8.81 2.13
CA CYS A 51 -26.38 9.51 1.60
C CYS A 51 -26.67 11.01 1.42
N GLN A 52 -27.85 11.36 0.90
CA GLN A 52 -28.28 12.75 0.71
C GLN A 52 -28.49 13.47 2.03
N GLN A 53 -29.03 12.80 3.05
CA GLN A 53 -29.16 13.39 4.38
C GLN A 53 -27.79 13.68 4.99
N ILE A 54 -26.84 12.73 4.91
CA ILE A 54 -25.46 12.94 5.36
C ILE A 54 -24.81 14.07 4.57
N TRP A 55 -24.97 14.08 3.25
CA TRP A 55 -24.43 15.11 2.35
C TRP A 55 -24.89 16.52 2.76
N LYS A 56 -26.21 16.74 2.84
CA LYS A 56 -26.78 18.07 3.13
C LYS A 56 -26.51 18.56 4.55
N THR A 57 -26.68 17.67 5.53
CA THR A 57 -26.51 18.04 6.96
C THR A 57 -25.06 18.00 7.41
N GLN A 58 -24.20 17.31 6.67
CA GLN A 58 -22.82 16.98 7.04
C GLN A 58 -22.72 16.17 8.34
N GLN A 59 -23.83 15.58 8.81
CA GLN A 59 -23.89 14.79 10.04
C GLN A 59 -23.94 13.30 9.70
N TRP A 60 -23.05 12.54 10.33
CA TRP A 60 -23.01 11.09 10.20
C TRP A 60 -23.80 10.43 11.33
N PRO A 61 -24.57 9.36 11.05
CA PRO A 61 -25.17 8.55 12.11
C PRO A 61 -24.07 7.93 12.98
N GLN A 62 -24.34 7.74 14.28
CA GLN A 62 -23.34 7.23 15.21
C GLN A 62 -22.80 5.85 14.80
N ASP A 63 -23.67 4.97 14.30
CA ASP A 63 -23.27 3.66 13.77
C ASP A 63 -22.35 3.75 12.55
N GLY A 64 -22.40 4.86 11.80
CA GLY A 64 -21.48 5.14 10.71
C GLY A 64 -20.11 5.62 11.15
N LYS A 65 -19.96 6.04 12.41
CA LYS A 65 -18.70 6.45 13.03
C LYS A 65 -18.04 5.36 13.87
N ARG A 66 -18.71 4.20 14.01
CA ARG A 66 -18.23 3.06 14.79
C ARG A 66 -17.47 2.06 13.92
N SER A 67 -16.41 1.49 14.49
CA SER A 67 -15.62 0.47 13.82
C SER A 67 -15.25 -0.70 14.73
N VAL A 68 -15.25 -1.91 14.18
CA VAL A 68 -14.77 -3.11 14.87
C VAL A 68 -13.38 -3.45 14.35
N PHE A 69 -12.39 -3.42 15.22
CA PHE A 69 -11.01 -3.71 14.91
C PHE A 69 -10.73 -5.22 15.01
N ILE A 70 -10.25 -5.78 13.90
CA ILE A 70 -9.78 -7.16 13.81
C ILE A 70 -8.26 -7.17 13.75
N LEU A 71 -7.64 -8.03 14.55
CA LEU A 71 -6.19 -8.18 14.62
C LEU A 71 -5.71 -9.28 13.66
N ILE A 72 -4.88 -8.92 12.69
CA ILE A 72 -4.23 -9.87 11.77
C ILE A 72 -2.75 -9.96 12.13
N PRO A 73 -2.22 -11.15 12.44
CA PRO A 73 -0.79 -11.31 12.74
C PRO A 73 0.05 -10.99 11.50
N LYS A 74 1.09 -10.15 11.67
CA LYS A 74 2.07 -9.84 10.61
C LYS A 74 3.09 -10.96 10.38
N LYS A 75 3.28 -11.81 11.38
CA LYS A 75 4.22 -12.93 11.40
C LYS A 75 3.65 -14.09 12.20
N ASP A 76 4.14 -15.29 11.93
CA ASP A 76 3.80 -16.48 12.70
C ASP A 76 4.18 -16.30 14.18
N ASN A 77 3.36 -16.85 15.09
CA ASN A 77 3.56 -16.77 16.54
C ASN A 77 3.74 -15.34 17.08
N ALA A 78 2.99 -14.37 16.55
CA ALA A 78 2.97 -13.01 17.06
C ALA A 78 2.58 -12.98 18.55
N LYS A 79 3.41 -12.34 19.39
CA LYS A 79 3.16 -12.19 20.84
C LYS A 79 2.96 -10.74 21.28
N GLU A 80 3.64 -9.80 20.64
CA GLU A 80 3.52 -8.36 20.96
C GLU A 80 2.46 -7.68 20.07
N CYS A 81 1.76 -6.68 20.62
CA CYS A 81 0.75 -5.90 19.88
C CYS A 81 1.29 -5.26 18.59
N SER A 82 2.56 -4.85 18.57
CA SER A 82 3.26 -4.28 17.41
C SER A 82 3.28 -5.22 16.18
N ASN A 83 3.22 -6.53 16.45
CA ASN A 83 3.23 -7.59 15.45
C ASN A 83 1.85 -7.89 14.87
N TYR A 84 0.80 -7.17 15.29
CA TYR A 84 -0.52 -7.25 14.70
C TYR A 84 -0.78 -6.05 13.80
N ARG A 85 -1.53 -6.29 12.73
CA ARG A 85 -2.13 -5.26 11.89
C ARG A 85 -3.60 -5.17 12.26
N THR A 86 -4.04 -3.98 12.62
CA THR A 86 -5.43 -3.73 12.98
C THR A 86 -6.21 -3.36 11.73
N ILE A 87 -7.26 -4.10 11.41
CA ILE A 87 -8.17 -3.80 10.29
C ILE A 87 -9.50 -3.33 10.85
N ALA A 88 -9.95 -2.16 10.41
CA ALA A 88 -11.22 -1.59 10.79
C ALA A 88 -12.36 -2.12 9.91
N LEU A 89 -13.33 -2.76 10.55
CA LEU A 89 -14.61 -3.13 9.93
C LEU A 89 -15.64 -2.03 10.23
N ILE A 90 -16.03 -1.32 9.19
CA ILE A 90 -17.09 -0.30 9.20
C ILE A 90 -18.35 -0.85 8.52
N SER A 91 -19.51 -0.25 8.81
CA SER A 91 -20.78 -0.62 8.18
C SER A 91 -20.73 -0.49 6.66
N HIS A 92 -21.45 -1.36 5.95
CA HIS A 92 -21.49 -1.33 4.49
C HIS A 92 -22.15 -0.06 3.95
N THR A 93 -23.13 0.50 4.65
CA THR A 93 -23.72 1.81 4.35
C THR A 93 -22.66 2.92 4.39
N SER A 94 -21.79 2.92 5.40
CA SER A 94 -20.69 3.89 5.46
C SER A 94 -19.69 3.65 4.34
N LYS A 95 -19.29 2.39 4.07
CA LYS A 95 -18.39 2.07 2.94
C LYS A 95 -18.93 2.61 1.62
N LEU A 96 -20.24 2.53 1.39
CA LEU A 96 -20.88 3.06 0.19
C LEU A 96 -20.75 4.58 0.10
N MET A 97 -21.10 5.31 1.16
CA MET A 97 -20.92 6.77 1.19
C MET A 97 -19.45 7.17 0.99
N LEU A 98 -18.51 6.46 1.65
CA LEU A 98 -17.07 6.69 1.49
C LEU A 98 -16.58 6.36 0.08
N LYS A 99 -17.22 5.42 -0.62
CA LYS A 99 -16.91 5.09 -2.02
C LYS A 99 -17.31 6.23 -2.96
N ILE A 100 -18.46 6.86 -2.72
CA ILE A 100 -18.91 8.05 -3.46
C ILE A 100 -17.94 9.21 -3.19
N LEU A 101 -17.63 9.49 -1.92
CA LEU A 101 -16.65 10.52 -1.55
C LEU A 101 -15.28 10.25 -2.16
N GLN A 102 -14.84 8.99 -2.22
CA GLN A 102 -13.58 8.61 -2.89
C GLN A 102 -13.60 8.98 -4.36
N ALA A 103 -14.69 8.70 -5.07
CA ALA A 103 -14.82 9.02 -6.48
C ALA A 103 -14.72 10.53 -6.72
N ARG A 104 -15.38 11.34 -5.88
CA ARG A 104 -15.35 12.81 -5.95
C ARG A 104 -13.99 13.39 -5.58
N LEU A 105 -13.28 12.78 -4.63
CA LEU A 105 -11.92 13.17 -4.26
C LEU A 105 -10.87 12.78 -5.32
N GLN A 106 -11.17 11.78 -6.17
CA GLN A 106 -10.19 11.20 -7.08
C GLN A 106 -9.63 12.21 -8.08
N GLN A 107 -10.40 13.21 -8.50
CA GLN A 107 -9.90 14.26 -9.40
C GLN A 107 -8.78 15.08 -8.74
N TYR A 108 -8.95 15.45 -7.47
CA TYR A 108 -7.94 16.17 -6.69
C TYR A 108 -6.72 15.28 -6.47
N VAL A 109 -6.91 14.01 -6.09
CA VAL A 109 -5.80 13.06 -5.96
C VAL A 109 -5.01 12.91 -7.25
N ASN A 110 -5.68 12.84 -8.40
CA ASN A 110 -5.01 12.69 -9.68
C ASN A 110 -4.24 13.95 -10.09
N HIS A 111 -4.77 15.12 -9.75
CA HIS A 111 -4.11 16.41 -9.98
C HIS A 111 -2.90 16.60 -9.07
N GLU A 112 -3.06 16.26 -7.78
CA GLU A 112 -2.05 16.50 -6.76
C GLU A 112 -0.92 15.45 -6.79
N LEU A 113 -1.19 14.17 -7.06
CA LEU A 113 -0.15 13.15 -6.93
C LEU A 113 0.80 13.08 -8.13
N PRO A 114 2.12 13.30 -7.94
CA PRO A 114 3.11 13.22 -9.00
C PRO A 114 3.36 11.78 -9.43
N ASP A 115 4.01 11.59 -10.58
CA ASP A 115 4.22 10.27 -11.17
C ASP A 115 5.04 9.32 -10.28
N VAL A 116 5.94 9.86 -9.47
CA VAL A 116 6.81 9.10 -8.57
C VAL A 116 6.05 8.40 -7.44
N GLN A 117 4.83 8.85 -7.10
CA GLN A 117 3.95 8.17 -6.15
C GLN A 117 3.02 7.22 -6.90
N ALA A 118 3.24 5.91 -6.73
CA ALA A 118 2.49 4.84 -7.39
C ALA A 118 1.46 4.14 -6.48
N GLY A 119 1.56 4.33 -5.16
CA GLY A 119 0.72 3.63 -4.19
C GLY A 119 -0.76 3.97 -4.36
N PHE A 120 -1.62 2.95 -4.41
CA PHE A 120 -3.07 3.09 -4.50
C PHE A 120 -3.58 3.92 -5.69
N ARG A 121 -2.84 3.93 -6.80
CA ARG A 121 -3.24 4.63 -8.03
C ARG A 121 -3.63 3.66 -9.12
N LYS A 122 -4.68 4.01 -9.87
CA LYS A 122 -5.15 3.21 -11.00
C LYS A 122 -4.04 3.12 -12.07
N GLY A 123 -3.78 1.90 -12.55
CA GLY A 123 -2.78 1.66 -13.59
C GLY A 123 -1.33 1.73 -13.11
N ARG A 124 -1.08 1.83 -11.79
CA ARG A 124 0.25 1.79 -11.20
C ARG A 124 0.30 0.71 -10.13
N GLY A 125 1.39 -0.04 -10.09
CA GLY A 125 1.59 -1.15 -9.18
C GLY A 125 3.00 -1.21 -8.63
N THR A 126 3.19 -2.12 -7.68
CA THR A 126 4.51 -2.36 -7.08
C THR A 126 5.56 -2.79 -8.11
N ARG A 127 5.13 -3.54 -9.13
CA ARG A 127 5.99 -4.06 -10.19
C ARG A 127 6.59 -2.95 -11.05
N ASP A 128 5.86 -1.85 -11.24
CA ASP A 128 6.37 -0.66 -11.95
C ASP A 128 7.52 -0.02 -11.17
N GLN A 129 7.37 0.12 -9.84
CA GLN A 129 8.45 0.67 -9.00
C GLN A 129 9.66 -0.26 -8.88
N ILE A 130 9.43 -1.58 -8.86
CA ILE A 130 10.52 -2.56 -8.93
C ILE A 130 11.29 -2.42 -10.25
N ALA A 131 10.57 -2.29 -11.39
CA ALA A 131 11.18 -2.08 -12.69
C ALA A 131 11.96 -0.76 -12.75
N ASN A 132 11.40 0.34 -12.22
CA ASN A 132 12.07 1.63 -12.15
C ASN A 132 13.43 1.54 -11.42
N ILE A 133 13.47 0.91 -10.23
CA ILE A 133 14.73 0.73 -9.50
C ILE A 133 15.73 -0.07 -10.34
N ARG A 134 15.31 -1.18 -10.96
CA ARG A 134 16.22 -2.01 -11.76
C ARG A 134 16.78 -1.24 -12.97
N TRP A 135 15.94 -0.53 -13.71
CA TRP A 135 16.39 0.28 -14.84
C TRP A 135 17.31 1.42 -14.41
N ILE A 136 17.02 2.07 -13.28
CA ILE A 136 17.89 3.08 -12.70
C ILE A 136 19.28 2.49 -12.39
N MET A 137 19.34 1.30 -11.78
CA MET A 137 20.61 0.62 -11.49
C MET A 137 21.36 0.19 -12.74
N GLU A 138 20.65 -0.31 -13.76
CA GLU A 138 21.24 -0.67 -15.06
C GLU A 138 21.82 0.56 -15.75
N LYS A 139 21.11 1.70 -15.74
CA LYS A 139 21.60 2.95 -16.29
C LYS A 139 22.80 3.50 -15.51
N ALA A 140 22.75 3.51 -14.18
CA ALA A 140 23.92 3.90 -13.38
C ALA A 140 25.16 3.07 -13.76
N ARG A 141 25.01 1.76 -13.94
CA ARG A 141 26.10 0.88 -14.37
C ARG A 141 26.60 1.16 -15.78
N GLU A 142 25.70 1.37 -16.73
CA GLU A 142 26.04 1.70 -18.13
C GLU A 142 26.96 2.92 -18.20
N PHE A 143 26.70 3.92 -17.35
CA PHE A 143 27.49 5.16 -17.27
C PHE A 143 28.58 5.14 -16.18
N GLN A 144 28.87 3.97 -15.58
CA GLN A 144 29.87 3.81 -14.51
C GLN A 144 29.70 4.78 -13.34
N LYS A 145 28.45 5.11 -12.99
CA LYS A 145 28.11 5.97 -11.85
C LYS A 145 27.82 5.14 -10.61
N ASN A 146 28.21 5.68 -9.46
CA ASN A 146 27.73 5.19 -8.18
C ASN A 146 26.26 5.56 -8.00
N ILE A 147 25.53 4.71 -7.30
CA ILE A 147 24.15 4.97 -6.92
C ILE A 147 23.88 4.45 -5.51
N TYR A 148 23.11 5.23 -4.77
CA TYR A 148 22.75 4.96 -3.39
C TYR A 148 21.23 5.02 -3.25
N PHE A 149 20.65 4.01 -2.62
CA PHE A 149 19.23 3.92 -2.29
C PHE A 149 19.05 3.93 -0.78
N CYS A 150 18.21 4.82 -0.25
CA CYS A 150 17.73 4.73 1.13
C CYS A 150 16.25 4.34 1.13
N PHE A 151 15.95 3.13 1.59
CA PHE A 151 14.59 2.66 1.81
C PHE A 151 14.12 3.12 3.19
N ILE A 152 13.18 4.06 3.22
CA ILE A 152 12.66 4.68 4.43
C ILE A 152 11.54 3.81 5.02
N ASP A 153 11.64 3.51 6.31
CA ASP A 153 10.57 2.91 7.12
C ASP A 153 9.97 4.01 8.01
N TYR A 154 8.70 4.31 7.81
CA TYR A 154 7.96 5.20 8.69
C TYR A 154 7.30 4.42 9.84
N ALA A 155 7.36 4.96 11.05
CA ALA A 155 6.74 4.35 12.22
C ALA A 155 5.21 4.52 12.21
N LYS A 156 4.49 3.43 11.87
CA LYS A 156 3.01 3.34 11.96
C LYS A 156 2.29 4.51 11.26
N THR A 157 2.64 4.75 9.99
CA THR A 157 2.15 5.87 9.16
C THR A 157 0.65 6.15 9.25
N PHE A 158 -0.17 5.14 8.96
CA PHE A 158 -1.62 5.27 8.98
C PHE A 158 -2.13 5.66 10.38
N ASP A 159 -1.50 5.19 11.44
CA ASP A 159 -1.93 5.41 12.83
C ASP A 159 -1.42 6.77 13.39
N CYS A 160 -0.56 7.47 12.64
CA CYS A 160 0.10 8.71 13.07
C CYS A 160 -0.44 9.98 12.40
N VAL A 161 -1.36 9.86 11.43
CA VAL A 161 -1.97 11.01 10.76
C VAL A 161 -2.72 11.89 11.76
N ASP A 162 -2.33 13.16 11.85
CA ASP A 162 -3.01 14.16 12.67
C ASP A 162 -4.22 14.71 11.91
N HIS A 163 -5.41 14.57 12.48
CA HIS A 163 -6.66 14.99 11.82
C HIS A 163 -6.69 16.51 11.58
N ASN A 164 -6.25 17.32 12.56
CA ASN A 164 -6.27 18.78 12.43
C ASN A 164 -5.32 19.25 11.32
N LYS A 165 -4.15 18.61 11.20
CA LYS A 165 -3.22 18.87 10.09
C LYS A 165 -3.79 18.38 8.77
N LEU A 166 -4.41 17.20 8.74
CA LEU A 166 -5.04 16.65 7.54
C LEU A 166 -6.06 17.63 6.95
N TRP A 167 -6.98 18.18 7.76
CA TRP A 167 -7.99 19.13 7.24
C TRP A 167 -7.36 20.40 6.67
N LYS A 168 -6.30 20.93 7.31
CA LYS A 168 -5.56 22.09 6.80
C LYS A 168 -4.85 21.79 5.49
N ILE A 169 -4.24 20.61 5.38
CA ILE A 169 -3.56 20.15 4.16
C ILE A 169 -4.56 20.01 3.01
N LEU A 170 -5.69 19.32 3.23
CA LEU A 170 -6.72 19.17 2.20
C LEU A 170 -7.24 20.53 1.72
N LYS A 171 -7.44 21.48 2.64
CA LYS A 171 -7.84 22.84 2.31
C LYS A 171 -6.77 23.57 1.48
N GLY A 172 -5.50 23.44 1.85
CA GLY A 172 -4.37 23.99 1.10
C GLY A 172 -4.22 23.40 -0.31
N MET A 173 -4.66 22.17 -0.52
CA MET A 173 -4.72 21.47 -1.82
C MET A 173 -5.99 21.80 -2.62
N GLY A 174 -6.75 22.81 -2.22
CA GLY A 174 -7.93 23.27 -2.96
C GLY A 174 -9.13 22.34 -2.90
N ILE A 175 -9.16 21.37 -1.98
CA ILE A 175 -10.33 20.49 -1.81
C ILE A 175 -11.50 21.31 -1.24
N PRO A 176 -12.71 21.20 -1.80
CA PRO A 176 -13.87 21.96 -1.36
C PRO A 176 -14.18 21.79 0.13
N ASP A 177 -14.52 22.90 0.78
CA ASP A 177 -14.84 22.94 2.22
C ASP A 177 -15.98 21.96 2.58
N HIS A 178 -16.94 21.73 1.67
CA HIS A 178 -18.03 20.78 1.88
C HIS A 178 -17.53 19.34 2.07
N LEU A 179 -16.62 18.87 1.20
CA LEU A 179 -16.01 17.55 1.30
C LEU A 179 -15.15 17.43 2.56
N ILE A 180 -14.38 18.48 2.88
CA ILE A 180 -13.56 18.52 4.09
C ILE A 180 -14.46 18.44 5.35
N CYS A 181 -15.59 19.13 5.38
CA CYS A 181 -16.51 19.08 6.52
C CYS A 181 -17.14 17.70 6.68
N LEU A 182 -17.55 17.04 5.60
CA LEU A 182 -18.05 15.66 5.62
C LEU A 182 -17.02 14.70 6.23
N LEU A 183 -15.76 14.79 5.79
CA LEU A 183 -14.66 13.98 6.33
C LEU A 183 -14.38 14.32 7.79
N ARG A 184 -14.26 15.61 8.13
CA ARG A 184 -14.01 16.05 9.50
C ARG A 184 -15.10 15.54 10.46
N ASN A 185 -16.37 15.61 10.07
CA ASN A 185 -17.49 15.17 10.89
C ASN A 185 -17.61 13.64 10.98
N LEU A 186 -17.09 12.90 9.99
CA LEU A 186 -16.93 11.45 10.07
C LEU A 186 -15.89 11.07 11.12
N TYR A 187 -14.75 11.76 11.15
CA TYR A 187 -13.63 11.48 12.06
C TYR A 187 -13.89 12.02 13.48
N ALA A 188 -14.71 13.07 13.61
CA ALA A 188 -15.09 13.62 14.91
C ALA A 188 -15.98 12.65 15.70
N GLY A 189 -15.46 12.21 16.86
CA GLY A 189 -16.15 11.31 17.79
C GLY A 189 -16.19 9.86 17.31
N GLN A 190 -15.22 9.43 16.49
CA GLN A 190 -15.12 8.04 16.07
C GLN A 190 -14.83 7.11 17.26
N GLU A 191 -15.55 6.00 17.28
CA GLU A 191 -15.39 4.97 18.28
C GLU A 191 -14.89 3.67 17.63
N ALA A 192 -13.99 2.99 18.31
CA ALA A 192 -13.56 1.66 17.95
C ALA A 192 -13.70 0.70 19.12
N THR A 193 -13.86 -0.58 18.81
CA THR A 193 -13.71 -1.69 19.75
C THR A 193 -12.83 -2.75 19.11
N VAL A 194 -12.04 -3.50 19.90
CA VAL A 194 -11.20 -4.59 19.41
C VAL A 194 -11.88 -5.92 19.66
N ARG A 195 -12.09 -6.69 18.59
CA ARG A 195 -12.59 -8.06 18.67
C ARG A 195 -11.41 -9.04 18.68
N THR A 196 -11.36 -9.87 19.71
CA THR A 196 -10.34 -10.90 19.92
C THR A 196 -11.00 -12.28 20.01
N GLY A 197 -10.18 -13.36 20.05
CA GLY A 197 -10.68 -14.71 20.31
C GLY A 197 -11.27 -14.90 21.71
N HIS A 198 -11.02 -13.97 22.64
CA HIS A 198 -11.50 -14.03 24.03
C HIS A 198 -12.71 -13.12 24.30
N GLY A 199 -13.18 -12.39 23.28
CA GLY A 199 -14.27 -11.43 23.42
C GLY A 199 -13.97 -10.09 22.75
N THR A 200 -14.89 -9.15 22.93
CA THR A 200 -14.82 -7.79 22.39
C THR A 200 -14.55 -6.82 23.53
N THR A 201 -13.65 -5.85 23.34
CA THR A 201 -13.33 -4.85 24.37
C THR A 201 -14.43 -3.80 24.49
N ASP A 202 -14.34 -2.95 25.51
CA ASP A 202 -15.13 -1.72 25.56
C ASP A 202 -14.81 -0.81 24.37
N TRP A 203 -15.75 0.08 24.08
CA TRP A 203 -15.59 1.12 23.07
C TRP A 203 -14.62 2.19 23.56
N PHE A 204 -13.75 2.66 22.67
CA PHE A 204 -12.81 3.74 22.92
C PHE A 204 -12.78 4.72 21.77
N GLN A 205 -12.43 5.97 22.07
CA GLN A 205 -12.38 7.05 21.09
C GLN A 205 -11.09 7.00 20.25
N ILE A 206 -11.20 7.26 18.96
CA ILE A 206 -10.07 7.35 18.04
C ILE A 206 -9.58 8.80 17.99
N GLY A 207 -8.40 9.07 18.53
CA GLY A 207 -7.83 10.43 18.56
C GLY A 207 -6.92 10.79 17.37
N LYS A 208 -6.42 9.80 16.62
CA LYS A 208 -5.49 10.02 15.50
C LYS A 208 -5.47 8.85 14.52
N GLY A 209 -4.92 9.10 13.35
CA GLY A 209 -4.72 8.12 12.29
C GLY A 209 -5.92 7.98 11.36
N VAL A 210 -5.69 7.31 10.24
CA VAL A 210 -6.71 6.94 9.26
C VAL A 210 -6.96 5.43 9.37
N CYS A 211 -8.23 5.02 9.36
CA CYS A 211 -8.61 3.63 9.63
C CYS A 211 -8.04 2.67 8.57
N GLN A 212 -7.20 1.73 8.97
CA GLN A 212 -6.69 0.70 8.06
C GLN A 212 -7.84 -0.22 7.59
N GLY A 213 -7.97 -0.43 6.29
CA GLY A 213 -9.08 -1.17 5.69
C GLY A 213 -10.29 -0.31 5.29
N CYS A 214 -10.31 0.98 5.65
CA CYS A 214 -11.28 1.93 5.09
C CYS A 214 -10.89 2.31 3.66
N ILE A 215 -11.89 2.47 2.79
CA ILE A 215 -11.74 2.75 1.36
C ILE A 215 -11.04 4.10 1.11
N LEU A 216 -11.29 5.10 1.96
CA LEU A 216 -10.74 6.45 1.82
C LEU A 216 -9.35 6.64 2.42
N SER A 217 -8.97 5.83 3.40
CA SER A 217 -7.70 6.02 4.12
C SER A 217 -6.47 6.08 3.21
N PRO A 218 -6.34 5.24 2.16
CA PRO A 218 -5.21 5.35 1.23
C PRO A 218 -5.17 6.68 0.47
N CYS A 219 -6.33 7.20 0.07
CA CYS A 219 -6.45 8.49 -0.62
C CYS A 219 -6.01 9.64 0.29
N LEU A 220 -6.53 9.67 1.52
CA LEU A 220 -6.19 10.70 2.51
C LEU A 220 -4.72 10.64 2.91
N PHE A 221 -4.19 9.43 3.11
CA PHE A 221 -2.77 9.25 3.43
C PHE A 221 -1.87 9.72 2.29
N ASN A 222 -2.18 9.38 1.03
CA ASN A 222 -1.38 9.82 -0.11
C ASN A 222 -1.32 11.35 -0.23
N LEU A 223 -2.44 12.05 -0.04
CA LEU A 223 -2.47 13.53 -0.04
C LEU A 223 -1.64 14.10 1.12
N TYR A 224 -1.75 13.51 2.31
CA TYR A 224 -0.97 13.89 3.49
C TYR A 224 0.55 13.72 3.27
N ALA A 225 0.95 12.56 2.74
CA ALA A 225 2.33 12.24 2.42
C ALA A 225 2.85 13.13 1.29
N GLU A 226 2.01 13.42 0.29
CA GLU A 226 2.40 14.30 -0.81
C GLU A 226 2.66 15.73 -0.36
N TYR A 227 1.80 16.30 0.50
CA TYR A 227 2.04 17.61 1.09
C TYR A 227 3.41 17.68 1.78
N THR A 228 3.72 16.63 2.56
CA THR A 228 5.01 16.50 3.25
C THR A 228 6.16 16.47 2.25
N MET A 229 6.06 15.64 1.22
CA MET A 229 7.10 15.48 0.22
C MET A 229 7.30 16.73 -0.63
N ARG A 230 6.27 17.54 -0.91
CA ARG A 230 6.46 18.82 -1.62
C ARG A 230 7.25 19.82 -0.80
N ASN A 231 6.98 19.91 0.49
CA ASN A 231 7.63 20.87 1.37
C ASN A 231 9.12 20.57 1.60
N THR A 232 9.57 19.36 1.30
CA THR A 232 11.00 19.02 1.37
C THR A 232 11.85 19.72 0.31
N GLY A 233 11.22 20.29 -0.72
CA GLY A 233 11.91 20.95 -1.83
C GLY A 233 12.71 19.98 -2.71
N LEU A 234 12.46 18.66 -2.64
CA LEU A 234 13.22 17.68 -3.42
C LEU A 234 13.18 17.96 -4.92
N GLU A 235 12.08 18.45 -5.46
CA GLU A 235 11.95 18.74 -6.90
C GLU A 235 12.84 19.90 -7.37
N GLU A 236 13.14 20.84 -6.46
CA GLU A 236 14.00 22.00 -6.74
C GLU A 236 15.49 21.64 -6.63
N THR A 237 15.81 20.51 -5.99
CA THR A 237 17.19 20.05 -5.86
C THR A 237 17.73 19.45 -7.16
N GLN A 238 19.02 19.68 -7.43
CA GLN A 238 19.76 18.97 -8.48
C GLN A 238 20.29 17.60 -8.03
N THR A 239 20.01 17.20 -6.79
CA THR A 239 20.48 15.96 -6.15
C THR A 239 19.61 14.77 -6.55
N GLY A 240 20.20 13.62 -6.81
CA GLY A 240 19.51 12.49 -7.41
C GLY A 240 20.27 11.93 -8.61
N ILE A 241 19.69 10.93 -9.28
CA ILE A 241 20.26 10.41 -10.54
C ILE A 241 19.62 11.08 -11.75
N LYS A 242 20.46 11.55 -12.68
CA LYS A 242 20.00 12.16 -13.92
C LYS A 242 19.79 11.11 -15.01
N ILE A 243 18.53 10.88 -15.39
CA ILE A 243 18.14 9.97 -16.48
C ILE A 243 17.29 10.73 -17.49
N ALA A 244 17.69 10.73 -18.76
CA ALA A 244 16.96 11.38 -19.86
C ALA A 244 16.57 12.85 -19.54
N ARG A 245 17.52 13.63 -18.99
CA ARG A 245 17.36 15.04 -18.56
C ARG A 245 16.40 15.26 -17.38
N ARG A 246 15.88 14.20 -16.75
CA ARG A 246 15.10 14.28 -15.51
C ARG A 246 15.96 13.86 -14.33
N ASN A 247 15.82 14.58 -13.23
CA ASN A 247 16.43 14.20 -11.97
C ASN A 247 15.46 13.29 -11.21
N ILE A 248 15.94 12.11 -10.80
CA ILE A 248 15.15 11.15 -10.03
C ILE A 248 15.80 11.00 -8.67
N ASN A 249 15.12 11.49 -7.63
CA ASN A 249 15.62 11.46 -6.26
C ASN A 249 14.72 10.67 -5.30
N ASN A 250 13.51 10.30 -5.73
CA ASN A 250 12.63 9.46 -4.95
C ASN A 250 11.72 8.59 -5.82
N LEU A 251 11.36 7.42 -5.28
CA LEU A 251 10.27 6.56 -5.76
C LEU A 251 9.40 6.19 -4.57
N ARG A 252 8.08 6.23 -4.75
CA ARG A 252 7.13 6.05 -3.65
C ARG A 252 6.04 5.05 -4.00
N TYR A 253 5.69 4.22 -3.02
CA TYR A 253 4.51 3.37 -3.05
C TYR A 253 3.80 3.45 -1.70
N ALA A 254 2.84 4.37 -1.60
CA ALA A 254 2.19 4.74 -0.34
C ALA A 254 3.23 5.24 0.66
N ASP A 255 3.40 4.54 1.79
CA ASP A 255 4.39 4.85 2.82
C ASP A 255 5.80 4.35 2.48
N ASP A 256 5.94 3.32 1.65
CA ASP A 256 7.24 2.84 1.19
C ASP A 256 7.89 3.91 0.30
N THR A 257 8.88 4.63 0.85
CA THR A 257 9.61 5.70 0.15
C THR A 257 11.06 5.31 -0.03
N THR A 258 11.55 5.37 -1.25
CA THR A 258 12.95 5.13 -1.59
C THR A 258 13.58 6.43 -2.05
N LEU A 259 14.60 6.92 -1.36
CA LEU A 259 15.43 8.02 -1.80
C LEU A 259 16.60 7.52 -2.65
N ILE A 260 17.02 8.33 -3.61
CA ILE A 260 18.01 7.96 -4.63
C ILE A 260 18.99 9.12 -4.80
N ALA A 261 20.29 8.84 -4.79
CA ALA A 261 21.32 9.82 -5.12
C ALA A 261 22.57 9.20 -5.76
N GLU A 262 23.42 10.04 -6.36
CA GLU A 262 24.71 9.64 -6.96
C GLU A 262 25.87 9.67 -5.95
N SER A 263 25.67 10.27 -4.76
CA SER A 263 26.65 10.32 -3.66
C SER A 263 26.00 10.07 -2.29
N GLU A 264 26.82 9.68 -1.32
CA GLU A 264 26.41 9.45 0.05
C GLU A 264 25.97 10.76 0.73
N GLU A 265 26.68 11.86 0.48
CA GLU A 265 26.37 13.19 1.03
C GLU A 265 25.02 13.71 0.55
N GLU A 266 24.72 13.53 -0.74
CA GLU A 266 23.42 13.91 -1.30
C GLU A 266 22.29 13.08 -0.68
N LEU A 267 22.45 11.76 -0.60
CA LEU A 267 21.42 10.89 -0.05
C LEU A 267 21.18 11.19 1.44
N ARG A 268 22.22 11.52 2.22
CA ARG A 268 22.08 11.99 3.60
C ARG A 268 21.32 13.31 3.68
N SER A 269 21.62 14.27 2.81
CA SER A 269 20.90 15.55 2.73
C SER A 269 19.41 15.33 2.42
N LEU A 270 19.09 14.47 1.45
CA LEU A 270 17.71 14.10 1.10
C LEU A 270 16.97 13.51 2.31
N LEU A 271 17.61 12.57 3.01
CA LEU A 271 17.01 11.90 4.17
C LEU A 271 16.73 12.87 5.32
N MET A 272 17.65 13.80 5.60
CA MET A 272 17.46 14.82 6.63
C MET A 272 16.30 15.75 6.31
N LYS A 273 16.19 16.24 5.06
CA LYS A 273 15.05 17.06 4.63
C LYS A 273 13.72 16.33 4.78
N VAL A 274 13.66 15.07 4.33
CA VAL A 274 12.45 14.25 4.49
C VAL A 274 12.12 14.04 5.96
N LYS A 275 13.11 13.78 6.82
CA LYS A 275 12.91 13.62 8.26
C LYS A 275 12.32 14.88 8.89
N GLU A 276 12.94 16.04 8.67
CA GLU A 276 12.52 17.33 9.24
C GLU A 276 11.09 17.70 8.84
N GLU A 277 10.75 17.62 7.55
CA GLU A 277 9.39 17.91 7.08
C GLU A 277 8.36 16.87 7.55
N SER A 278 8.73 15.59 7.61
CA SER A 278 7.85 14.54 8.14
C SER A 278 7.51 14.77 9.60
N GLU A 279 8.50 15.16 10.41
CA GLU A 279 8.29 15.41 11.83
C GLU A 279 7.35 16.60 12.08
N LYS A 280 7.41 17.66 11.24
CA LYS A 280 6.48 18.80 11.30
C LYS A 280 5.03 18.37 11.15
N VAL A 281 4.74 17.33 10.37
CA VAL A 281 3.41 16.76 10.23
C VAL A 281 3.15 15.55 11.14
N GLY A 282 4.07 15.21 12.04
CA GLY A 282 3.90 14.11 12.99
C GLY A 282 4.16 12.70 12.42
N LEU A 283 4.74 12.60 11.22
CA LEU A 283 5.25 11.35 10.67
C LEU A 283 6.69 11.15 11.14
N LYS A 284 6.96 10.05 11.84
CA LYS A 284 8.30 9.73 12.36
C LYS A 284 8.96 8.65 11.52
N LEU A 285 10.23 8.87 11.17
CA LEU A 285 11.07 7.85 10.55
C LEU A 285 11.58 6.87 11.60
N ASN A 286 11.77 5.62 11.22
CA ASN A 286 12.45 4.61 12.02
C ASN A 286 13.85 4.40 11.44
N ILE A 287 14.82 5.21 11.89
CA ILE A 287 16.17 5.25 11.30
C ILE A 287 16.83 3.87 11.38
N LYS A 288 16.69 3.15 12.51
CA LYS A 288 17.18 1.77 12.66
C LYS A 288 16.60 0.76 11.66
N LYS A 289 15.40 1.01 11.14
CA LYS A 289 14.76 0.13 10.14
C LYS A 289 14.99 0.57 8.71
N ASN A 290 15.46 1.80 8.49
CA ASN A 290 15.89 2.23 7.17
C ASN A 290 17.01 1.33 6.68
N LYS A 291 16.97 0.99 5.40
CA LYS A 291 17.99 0.17 4.75
C LYS A 291 18.66 0.95 3.65
N ILE A 292 19.98 0.85 3.56
CA ILE A 292 20.76 1.48 2.50
C ILE A 292 21.34 0.39 1.60
N VAL A 293 21.11 0.53 0.30
CA VAL A 293 21.74 -0.30 -0.74
C VAL A 293 22.57 0.64 -1.61
N ALA A 294 23.86 0.39 -1.72
CA ALA A 294 24.81 1.24 -2.44
C ALA A 294 25.66 0.42 -3.40
N SER A 295 25.95 0.97 -4.59
CA SER A 295 26.96 0.40 -5.50
C SER A 295 28.37 0.93 -5.24
N GLY A 296 28.48 2.07 -4.53
CA GLY A 296 29.74 2.69 -4.12
C GLY A 296 30.10 2.41 -2.65
N PRO A 297 31.28 2.84 -2.21
CA PRO A 297 31.66 2.80 -0.80
C PRO A 297 30.71 3.66 0.03
N ILE A 298 30.42 3.23 1.26
CA ILE A 298 29.56 3.97 2.18
C ILE A 298 30.16 3.98 3.58
N THR A 299 30.14 5.14 4.22
CA THR A 299 30.54 5.27 5.62
C THR A 299 29.37 4.97 6.57
N SER A 300 29.64 4.82 7.86
CA SER A 300 28.56 4.62 8.85
C SER A 300 27.75 5.90 9.02
N TRP A 301 26.42 5.81 8.87
CA TRP A 301 25.52 6.96 8.96
C TRP A 301 24.83 7.00 10.31
N GLU A 302 25.27 7.90 11.18
CA GLU A 302 24.51 8.23 12.39
C GLU A 302 23.60 9.45 12.17
N ILE A 303 22.32 9.27 12.47
CA ILE A 303 21.29 10.30 12.50
C ILE A 303 20.62 10.20 13.87
N ASP A 304 20.71 11.25 14.68
CA ASP A 304 20.18 11.32 16.05
C ASP A 304 20.62 10.14 16.96
N GLY A 305 21.86 9.68 16.81
CA GLY A 305 22.40 8.55 17.56
C GLY A 305 21.86 7.18 17.12
N GLU A 306 21.12 7.12 15.99
CA GLU A 306 20.71 5.88 15.35
C GLU A 306 21.46 5.68 14.02
N THR A 307 21.97 4.47 13.81
CA THR A 307 22.67 4.12 12.57
C THR A 307 21.71 3.49 11.57
N ALA A 308 21.67 4.03 10.34
CA ALA A 308 20.97 3.38 9.23
C ALA A 308 21.77 2.16 8.74
N GLU A 309 21.09 1.03 8.52
CA GLU A 309 21.78 -0.23 8.20
C GLU A 309 22.09 -0.33 6.71
N THR A 310 23.37 -0.44 6.36
CA THR A 310 23.82 -0.76 5.00
C THR A 310 23.73 -2.26 4.76
N VAL A 311 23.11 -2.67 3.67
CA VAL A 311 22.89 -4.07 3.31
C VAL A 311 23.31 -4.37 1.87
N SER A 312 23.77 -5.60 1.62
CA SER A 312 24.07 -6.09 0.27
C SER A 312 22.84 -6.31 -0.59
N ASP A 313 21.69 -6.51 0.06
CA ASP A 313 20.41 -6.71 -0.59
C ASP A 313 19.23 -6.38 0.31
N PHE A 314 18.11 -6.00 -0.30
CA PHE A 314 16.88 -5.62 0.39
C PHE A 314 15.64 -6.14 -0.35
N ILE A 315 14.58 -6.50 0.39
CA ILE A 315 13.29 -6.88 -0.19
C ILE A 315 12.42 -5.64 -0.36
N PHE A 316 12.50 -5.01 -1.54
CA PHE A 316 11.69 -3.86 -1.90
C PHE A 316 10.40 -4.29 -2.61
N LEU A 317 9.24 -3.92 -2.05
CA LEU A 317 7.91 -4.27 -2.58
C LEU A 317 7.75 -5.75 -2.95
N GLY A 318 8.40 -6.62 -2.17
CA GLY A 318 8.41 -8.07 -2.35
C GLY A 318 9.51 -8.61 -3.25
N SER A 319 10.23 -7.79 -4.02
CA SER A 319 11.35 -8.21 -4.87
C SER A 319 12.71 -7.93 -4.23
N ARG A 320 13.65 -8.87 -4.35
CA ARG A 320 15.02 -8.69 -3.88
C ARG A 320 15.81 -7.79 -4.83
N ILE A 321 16.31 -6.68 -4.29
CA ILE A 321 17.23 -5.73 -4.94
C ILE A 321 18.60 -5.95 -4.32
N THR A 322 19.63 -6.16 -5.16
CA THR A 322 21.02 -6.38 -4.74
C THR A 322 21.87 -5.20 -5.18
N THR A 323 22.99 -4.92 -4.49
CA THR A 323 23.91 -3.82 -4.83
C THR A 323 24.44 -3.91 -6.27
N ASP A 324 24.66 -5.12 -6.77
CA ASP A 324 25.11 -5.43 -8.12
C ASP A 324 23.97 -5.53 -9.15
N GLY A 325 22.72 -5.20 -8.78
CA GLY A 325 21.53 -5.24 -9.64
C GLY A 325 21.21 -6.60 -10.26
N ASP A 326 21.90 -7.68 -9.88
CA ASP A 326 21.76 -8.98 -10.51
C ASP A 326 20.44 -9.67 -10.14
N CYS A 327 19.71 -10.10 -11.17
CA CYS A 327 18.40 -10.71 -10.97
C CYS A 327 18.48 -12.18 -10.51
N SER A 328 19.65 -12.84 -10.59
CA SER A 328 19.76 -14.28 -10.31
C SER A 328 19.39 -14.63 -8.86
N HIS A 329 19.69 -13.75 -7.91
CA HIS A 329 19.33 -13.92 -6.49
C HIS A 329 17.82 -13.86 -6.26
N GLU A 330 17.11 -12.93 -6.91
CA GLU A 330 15.64 -12.84 -6.83
C GLU A 330 14.97 -14.01 -7.54
N ILE A 331 15.44 -14.38 -8.74
CA ILE A 331 14.90 -15.53 -9.49
C ILE A 331 15.02 -16.79 -8.62
N LYS A 332 16.20 -17.06 -8.04
CA LYS A 332 16.40 -18.19 -7.14
C LYS A 332 15.44 -18.14 -5.95
N ARG A 333 15.28 -16.97 -5.32
CA ARG A 333 14.34 -16.76 -4.20
C ARG A 333 12.89 -17.08 -4.61
N ARG A 334 12.44 -16.60 -5.77
CA ARG A 334 11.08 -16.84 -6.30
C ARG A 334 10.80 -18.30 -6.59
N LEU A 335 11.77 -19.00 -7.18
CA LEU A 335 11.68 -20.44 -7.39
C LEU A 335 11.61 -21.20 -6.06
N LEU A 336 12.36 -20.80 -5.04
CA LEU A 336 12.29 -21.39 -3.70
C LEU A 336 10.93 -21.14 -3.02
N LEU A 337 10.37 -19.93 -3.14
CA LEU A 337 9.02 -19.63 -2.66
C LEU A 337 7.97 -20.49 -3.37
N GLY A 338 8.07 -20.63 -4.70
CA GLY A 338 7.22 -21.52 -5.48
C GLY A 338 7.33 -22.97 -5.04
N ARG A 339 8.55 -23.47 -4.78
CA ARG A 339 8.77 -24.82 -4.23
C ARG A 339 8.09 -24.98 -2.88
N LYS A 340 8.19 -23.99 -1.98
CA LYS A 340 7.53 -24.03 -0.67
C LYS A 340 6.01 -24.17 -0.82
N VAL A 341 5.39 -23.39 -1.71
CA VAL A 341 3.94 -23.52 -1.98
C VAL A 341 3.61 -24.91 -2.54
N MET A 342 4.42 -25.41 -3.47
CA MET A 342 4.23 -26.73 -4.06
C MET A 342 4.29 -27.84 -3.00
N THR A 343 5.26 -27.78 -2.09
CA THR A 343 5.44 -28.73 -0.99
C THR A 343 4.31 -28.64 0.03
N ASN A 344 3.81 -27.44 0.35
CA ASN A 344 2.68 -27.28 1.27
C ASN A 344 1.38 -27.92 0.75
N LEU A 345 1.27 -28.13 -0.57
CA LEU A 345 0.14 -28.77 -1.23
C LEU A 345 0.43 -30.23 -1.60
N ASP A 346 1.46 -30.85 -1.02
CA ASP A 346 1.88 -32.21 -1.35
C ASP A 346 0.76 -33.25 -1.18
N SER A 347 -0.04 -33.12 -0.12
CA SER A 347 -1.18 -34.03 0.14
C SER A 347 -2.18 -34.02 -1.01
N ILE A 348 -2.46 -32.83 -1.56
CA ILE A 348 -3.35 -32.62 -2.70
C ILE A 348 -2.72 -33.21 -3.97
N PHE A 349 -1.45 -32.88 -4.25
CA PHE A 349 -0.79 -33.34 -5.47
C PHE A 349 -0.53 -34.85 -5.49
N LYS A 350 -0.35 -35.48 -4.32
CA LYS A 350 -0.19 -36.93 -4.14
C LYS A 350 -1.51 -37.70 -4.00
N SER A 351 -2.65 -37.05 -3.76
CA SER A 351 -3.96 -37.72 -3.73
C SER A 351 -4.30 -38.34 -5.10
N ARG A 352 -4.88 -39.55 -5.11
CA ARG A 352 -5.40 -40.19 -6.34
C ARG A 352 -6.83 -39.72 -6.67
N ASP A 353 -7.54 -39.19 -5.68
CA ASP A 353 -8.94 -38.75 -5.79
C ASP A 353 -9.05 -37.40 -6.51
N ILE A 354 -7.95 -36.65 -6.59
CA ILE A 354 -7.91 -35.36 -7.27
C ILE A 354 -7.37 -35.56 -8.69
N THR A 355 -8.17 -35.16 -9.67
CA THR A 355 -7.84 -35.28 -11.08
C THR A 355 -6.64 -34.42 -11.47
N LEU A 356 -5.87 -34.89 -12.47
CA LEU A 356 -4.71 -34.14 -12.98
C LEU A 356 -5.08 -32.73 -13.48
N PRO A 357 -6.19 -32.51 -14.23
CA PRO A 357 -6.60 -31.16 -14.63
C PRO A 357 -6.79 -30.20 -13.46
N THR A 358 -7.40 -30.66 -12.36
CA THR A 358 -7.58 -29.85 -11.15
C THR A 358 -6.24 -29.50 -10.52
N LYS A 359 -5.31 -30.46 -10.43
CA LYS A 359 -3.96 -30.18 -9.91
C LYS A 359 -3.19 -29.18 -10.75
N VAL A 360 -3.27 -29.29 -12.08
CA VAL A 360 -2.65 -28.32 -13.00
C VAL A 360 -3.24 -26.93 -12.77
N ARG A 361 -4.56 -26.83 -12.58
CA ARG A 361 -5.23 -25.56 -12.25
C ARG A 361 -4.71 -24.96 -10.94
N LEU A 362 -4.53 -25.78 -9.90
CA LEU A 362 -3.96 -25.33 -8.62
C LEU A 362 -2.53 -24.82 -8.76
N VAL A 363 -1.67 -25.51 -9.51
CA VAL A 363 -0.30 -25.03 -9.77
C VAL A 363 -0.32 -23.68 -10.50
N LYS A 364 -1.13 -23.55 -11.54
CA LYS A 364 -1.28 -22.29 -12.29
C LYS A 364 -1.85 -21.15 -11.44
N ALA A 365 -2.73 -21.44 -10.49
CA ALA A 365 -3.39 -20.44 -9.66
C ALA A 365 -2.63 -20.07 -8.37
N MET A 366 -1.83 -20.99 -7.81
CA MET A 366 -1.20 -20.80 -6.49
C MET A 366 0.34 -20.76 -6.54
N VAL A 367 0.96 -21.51 -7.46
CA VAL A 367 2.43 -21.64 -7.51
C VAL A 367 3.02 -20.65 -8.50
N PHE A 368 2.52 -20.63 -9.73
CA PHE A 368 3.07 -19.76 -10.78
C PHE A 368 2.96 -18.27 -10.47
N PRO A 369 1.89 -17.74 -9.87
CA PRO A 369 1.84 -16.32 -9.50
C PRO A 369 2.93 -15.93 -8.49
N VAL A 370 3.29 -16.82 -7.56
CA VAL A 370 4.37 -16.58 -6.59
C VAL A 370 5.72 -16.52 -7.29
N VAL A 371 5.95 -17.41 -8.25
CA VAL A 371 7.18 -17.50 -9.02
C VAL A 371 7.31 -16.34 -10.00
N MET A 372 6.25 -15.98 -10.71
CA MET A 372 6.28 -14.98 -11.79
C MET A 372 6.15 -13.53 -11.30
N TYR A 373 5.94 -13.30 -10.00
CA TYR A 373 5.80 -11.94 -9.50
C TYR A 373 7.08 -11.11 -9.75
N GLY A 374 6.94 -10.02 -10.50
CA GLY A 374 8.02 -9.10 -10.83
C GLY A 374 8.93 -9.60 -11.97
N CYS A 375 8.57 -10.68 -12.67
CA CYS A 375 9.41 -11.25 -13.73
C CYS A 375 9.57 -10.35 -14.95
N GLU A 376 8.63 -9.41 -15.17
CA GLU A 376 8.73 -8.38 -16.20
C GLU A 376 9.92 -7.44 -16.01
N SER A 377 10.48 -7.38 -14.79
CA SER A 377 11.61 -6.54 -14.45
C SER A 377 12.96 -7.27 -14.50
N TRP A 378 12.97 -8.57 -14.83
CA TRP A 378 14.18 -9.38 -14.75
C TRP A 378 15.02 -9.37 -16.01
N THR A 379 16.32 -9.23 -15.82
CA THR A 379 17.32 -9.48 -16.87
C THR A 379 17.70 -10.95 -16.86
N VAL A 380 17.00 -11.76 -17.67
CA VAL A 380 17.12 -13.24 -17.67
C VAL A 380 18.26 -13.69 -18.59
N LYS A 381 19.35 -14.19 -18.00
CA LYS A 381 20.47 -14.80 -18.75
C LYS A 381 20.18 -16.29 -19.01
N LYS A 382 21.04 -16.94 -19.83
CA LYS A 382 20.86 -18.34 -20.25
C LYS A 382 20.80 -19.32 -19.06
N ALA A 383 21.58 -19.09 -18.01
CA ALA A 383 21.59 -19.95 -16.82
C ALA A 383 20.27 -19.85 -16.02
N GLU A 384 19.71 -18.66 -15.94
CA GLU A 384 18.48 -18.32 -15.23
C GLU A 384 17.29 -18.92 -15.96
N ARG A 385 17.26 -18.83 -17.29
CA ARG A 385 16.25 -19.52 -18.12
C ARG A 385 16.26 -21.03 -17.88
N ARG A 386 17.45 -21.66 -17.91
CA ARG A 386 17.58 -23.09 -17.58
C ARG A 386 17.06 -23.43 -16.18
N ARG A 387 17.26 -22.58 -15.18
CA ARG A 387 16.74 -22.78 -13.82
C ARG A 387 15.21 -22.70 -13.78
N ILE A 388 14.61 -21.75 -14.50
CA ILE A 388 13.17 -21.58 -14.60
C ILE A 388 12.55 -22.80 -15.29
N ASP A 389 13.11 -23.23 -16.43
CA ASP A 389 12.66 -24.42 -17.17
C ASP A 389 12.78 -25.69 -16.29
N SER A 390 13.88 -25.81 -15.54
CA SER A 390 14.09 -26.92 -14.59
C SER A 390 13.05 -26.94 -13.47
N PHE A 391 12.65 -25.77 -12.96
CA PHE A 391 11.60 -25.66 -11.96
C PHE A 391 10.23 -26.07 -12.54
N GLU A 392 9.91 -25.62 -13.75
CA GLU A 392 8.65 -25.99 -14.40
C GLU A 392 8.58 -27.50 -14.64
N LEU A 393 9.66 -28.10 -15.16
CA LEU A 393 9.77 -29.55 -15.33
C LEU A 393 9.63 -30.28 -14.00
N TRP A 394 10.26 -29.77 -12.93
CA TRP A 394 10.11 -30.32 -11.59
C TRP A 394 8.65 -30.29 -11.11
N CYS A 395 7.92 -29.20 -11.31
CA CYS A 395 6.48 -29.13 -11.01
C CYS A 395 5.70 -30.17 -11.80
N ARG A 396 5.93 -30.28 -13.12
CA ARG A 396 5.24 -31.23 -14.00
C ARG A 396 5.50 -32.69 -13.59
N ARG A 397 6.76 -33.05 -13.32
CA ARG A 397 7.14 -34.39 -12.83
C ARG A 397 6.43 -34.74 -11.53
N ARG A 398 6.38 -33.78 -10.58
CA ARG A 398 5.68 -33.98 -9.29
C ARG A 398 4.18 -34.23 -9.47
N LEU A 399 3.53 -33.54 -10.39
CA LEU A 399 2.11 -33.76 -10.71
C LEU A 399 1.86 -35.14 -11.34
N LEU A 400 2.76 -35.57 -12.22
CA LEU A 400 2.69 -36.85 -12.93
C LEU A 400 3.26 -38.02 -12.10
N ARG A 401 3.85 -37.75 -10.94
CA ARG A 401 4.57 -38.73 -10.09
C ARG A 401 5.70 -39.43 -10.83
N VAL A 402 6.32 -38.73 -11.77
CA VAL A 402 7.53 -39.17 -12.46
C VAL A 402 8.71 -38.90 -11.53
N PRO A 403 9.59 -39.90 -11.27
CA PRO A 403 10.78 -39.74 -10.43
C PRO A 403 11.69 -38.55 -10.79
#